data_AF-A0A7W9CEE9-F1
#
_entry.id   AF-A0A7W9CEE9-F1
#
_cell.length_a   1.000
_cell.length_b   1.000
_cell.length_c   1.000
_cell.angle_alpha   90.00
_cell.angle_beta   90.00
_cell.angle_gamma   90.00
#
_symmetry.space_group_name_H-M   'P 1'
#
loop_
_entity.id
_entity.type
_entity.pdbx_description
1 polymer ?
#
loop_
_entity_poly.entity_id
_entity_poly.type
_entity_poly.pdbx_seq_one_letter_code
_entity_poly.pdbx_strand_id
1 'polypeptide(L)'
;MNDKIPADASVELPELSEESIGRIEEAVFETIAAERTPAHTPTVIRRRPRRRAWLTGIGVAAAFAAGVVVTAPILTMTSTTTGSAVDATARHSDGARGGAEEMSAPDGVSLDAAGGVQTGVTDREIIAAASASLRVDDVRAAAEAVTALATDLGGYVETTDLTAVARTDERIVPRPDGRYGWISIRVPAETLTEAIEELGEVGEVASSSTSKQDVTAAAIDLRARIDAAEASVERLTELMAQSGSVSELIDAEMALTDRQAQLESYTQQLASLEDEVAMSSLQVELTERTSVAPAEPDGFADGLLAGWNGLIVSLNAVVVAIGFALPWLALIGVALAVFWLIRGARRRTHNREIS
;
A
#
# COMPACT_ATOMS: atom_id res chain seq x y z
N MET A 1 -37.62 39.44 31.48
CA MET A 1 -37.13 38.26 32.22
C MET A 1 -35.98 37.69 31.40
N ASN A 2 -34.73 38.01 31.74
CA ASN A 2 -33.79 37.12 32.46
C ASN A 2 -33.61 35.77 31.73
N ASP A 3 -32.42 35.32 31.35
CA ASP A 3 -31.08 35.65 31.86
C ASP A 3 -30.00 35.42 30.80
N LYS A 4 -28.92 36.19 30.93
CA LYS A 4 -27.73 36.16 30.09
C LYS A 4 -26.83 35.01 30.55
N ILE A 5 -26.31 34.21 29.62
CA ILE A 5 -25.10 33.41 29.87
C ILE A 5 -23.90 34.32 29.57
N PRO A 6 -23.06 34.67 30.57
CA PRO A 6 -21.87 35.47 30.31
C PRO A 6 -20.80 34.60 29.64
N ALA A 7 -20.34 35.05 28.47
CA ALA A 7 -19.06 34.65 27.90
C ALA A 7 -17.94 35.39 28.64
N ASP A 8 -17.61 34.92 29.85
CA ASP A 8 -16.29 35.10 30.45
C ASP A 8 -16.09 34.00 31.50
N ALA A 9 -15.50 32.90 31.06
CA ALA A 9 -14.89 31.92 31.94
C ALA A 9 -13.61 31.46 31.25
N SER A 10 -12.64 32.37 31.21
CA SER A 10 -11.24 31.97 31.23
C SER A 10 -11.08 31.05 32.45
N VAL A 11 -11.13 29.73 32.22
CA VAL A 11 -10.77 28.74 33.22
C VAL A 11 -9.26 28.88 33.40
N GLU A 12 -8.89 29.77 34.31
CA GLU A 12 -7.55 29.86 34.87
C GLU A 12 -7.32 28.53 35.61
N LEU A 13 -6.71 27.57 34.91
CA LEU A 13 -6.24 26.34 35.52
C LEU A 13 -5.29 26.76 36.64
N PRO A 14 -5.49 26.28 37.89
CA PRO A 14 -4.59 26.63 38.98
C PRO A 14 -3.17 26.21 38.58
N GLU A 15 -2.22 27.13 38.61
CA GLU A 15 -0.81 26.79 38.40
C GLU A 15 -0.41 25.74 39.43
N LEU A 16 -0.13 24.53 38.95
CA LEU A 16 0.36 23.46 39.79
C LEU A 16 1.72 23.89 40.33
N SER A 17 1.81 24.16 41.63
CA SER A 17 3.08 24.49 42.27
C SER A 17 4.12 23.41 41.95
N GLU A 18 5.39 23.79 41.72
CA GLU A 18 6.46 22.83 41.40
C GLU A 18 6.56 21.69 42.43
N GLU A 19 6.15 21.96 43.67
CA GLU A 19 6.06 20.96 44.75
C GLU A 19 4.99 19.88 44.49
N SER A 20 3.88 20.24 43.86
CA SER A 20 2.81 19.30 43.48
C SER A 20 3.22 18.43 42.29
N ILE A 21 3.97 19.01 41.34
CA ILE A 21 4.53 18.28 40.20
C ILE A 21 5.59 17.28 40.69
N GLY A 22 6.49 17.69 41.57
CA GLY A 22 7.50 16.80 42.16
C GLY A 22 6.88 15.63 42.93
N ARG A 23 5.80 15.86 43.69
CA ARG A 23 5.10 14.79 44.42
C ARG A 23 4.46 13.77 43.48
N ILE A 24 3.96 14.21 42.33
CA ILE A 24 3.35 13.33 41.32
C ILE A 24 4.44 12.54 40.58
N GLU A 25 5.57 13.16 40.22
CA GLU A 25 6.70 12.42 39.62
C GLU A 25 7.27 11.36 40.56
N GLU A 26 7.51 11.70 41.83
CA GLU A 26 8.10 10.75 42.78
C GLU A 26 7.18 9.55 43.05
N ALA A 27 5.86 9.77 43.17
CA ALA A 27 4.88 8.68 43.33
C ALA A 27 4.77 7.77 42.09
N VAL A 28 4.92 8.34 40.88
CA VAL A 28 4.90 7.58 39.63
C VAL A 28 6.19 6.77 39.46
N PHE A 29 7.35 7.35 39.80
CA PHE A 29 8.62 6.63 39.73
C PHE A 29 8.76 5.54 40.80
N GLU A 30 8.18 5.73 41.99
CA GLU A 30 8.12 4.69 43.02
C GLU A 30 7.26 3.49 42.57
N THR A 31 6.15 3.75 41.87
CA THR A 31 5.27 2.71 41.31
C THR A 31 5.99 1.89 40.21
N ILE A 32 6.75 2.55 39.33
CA ILE A 32 7.53 1.89 38.28
C ILE A 32 8.72 1.10 38.86
N ALA A 33 9.33 1.60 39.94
CA ALA A 33 10.40 0.88 40.65
C ALA A 33 9.88 -0.36 41.40
N ALA A 34 8.66 -0.30 41.94
CA ALA A 34 8.01 -1.42 42.62
C ALA A 34 7.66 -2.58 41.65
N GLU A 35 7.36 -2.29 40.38
CA GLU A 35 7.09 -3.31 39.36
C GLU A 35 8.35 -4.02 38.83
N ARG A 36 9.55 -3.47 39.04
CA ARG A 36 10.82 -4.05 38.55
C ARG A 36 11.62 -4.80 39.61
N THR A 37 10.98 -5.72 40.34
CA THR A 37 11.72 -6.74 41.09
C THR A 37 11.41 -8.16 40.61
N PRO A 38 12.39 -8.90 40.07
CA PRO A 38 12.24 -10.32 39.78
C PRO A 38 12.31 -11.13 41.10
N ALA A 39 11.21 -11.79 41.45
CA ALA A 39 11.21 -12.81 42.49
C ALA A 39 11.85 -14.11 41.97
N HIS A 40 13.15 -14.30 42.21
CA HIS A 40 13.76 -15.63 42.19
C HIS A 40 14.47 -15.90 43.51
N THR A 41 13.82 -16.74 44.30
CA THR A 41 14.30 -17.38 45.53
C THR A 41 15.57 -18.19 45.26
N PRO A 42 16.68 -17.97 45.98
CA PRO A 42 17.84 -18.86 45.90
C PRO A 42 17.64 -20.06 46.83
N THR A 43 17.45 -21.25 46.26
CA THR A 43 17.60 -22.51 46.99
C THR A 43 19.06 -22.71 47.42
N VAL A 44 19.25 -22.90 48.72
CA VAL A 44 20.52 -23.24 49.37
C VAL A 44 20.98 -24.63 48.93
N ILE A 45 22.10 -24.72 48.21
CA ILE A 45 22.86 -25.97 48.07
C ILE A 45 24.28 -25.78 48.64
N ARG A 46 24.57 -26.61 49.64
CA ARG A 46 25.80 -26.62 50.46
C ARG A 46 27.06 -26.84 49.63
N ARG A 47 28.09 -26.04 49.90
CA ARG A 47 29.48 -26.31 49.51
C ARG A 47 30.05 -27.48 50.33
N ARG A 48 30.73 -28.42 49.65
CA ARG A 48 31.84 -29.21 50.22
C ARG A 48 33.07 -29.05 49.32
N PRO A 49 34.27 -28.79 49.89
CA PRO A 49 35.49 -28.62 49.13
C PRO A 49 36.40 -29.86 49.16
N ARG A 50 37.43 -29.80 48.30
CA ARG A 50 38.68 -30.61 48.23
C ARG A 50 38.65 -31.66 47.11
N ARG A 51 39.70 -31.85 46.29
CA ARG A 51 41.00 -31.19 46.08
C ARG A 51 41.68 -31.87 44.86
N ARG A 52 42.64 -31.15 44.24
CA ARG A 52 43.75 -31.59 43.35
C ARG A 52 43.38 -31.87 41.88
N ALA A 53 43.79 -31.00 40.95
CA ALA A 53 45.12 -30.90 40.28
C ALA A 53 45.23 -31.93 39.13
N TRP A 54 45.73 -31.67 37.92
CA TRP A 54 46.57 -30.62 37.35
C TRP A 54 46.51 -30.77 35.80
N LEU A 55 46.99 -29.76 35.05
CA LEU A 55 47.46 -29.77 33.64
C LEU A 55 46.48 -29.53 32.47
N THR A 56 46.44 -28.26 32.06
CA THR A 56 46.72 -27.68 30.72
C THR A 56 46.36 -28.44 29.43
N GLY A 57 45.61 -27.77 28.54
CA GLY A 57 45.65 -28.04 27.09
C GLY A 57 44.51 -27.39 26.28
N ILE A 58 44.79 -26.21 25.72
CA ILE A 58 44.34 -25.63 24.42
C ILE A 58 43.05 -26.22 23.77
N GLY A 59 42.08 -25.34 23.47
CA GLY A 59 41.08 -25.64 22.44
C GLY A 59 39.86 -24.72 22.46
N VAL A 60 39.97 -23.55 21.83
CA VAL A 60 38.81 -22.74 21.41
C VAL A 60 38.11 -23.45 20.24
N ALA A 61 36.77 -23.41 20.26
CA ALA A 61 35.83 -23.75 19.19
C ALA A 61 35.52 -25.24 18.95
N ALA A 62 34.57 -25.79 19.71
CA ALA A 62 33.76 -26.94 19.30
C ALA A 62 32.39 -26.93 20.00
N ALA A 63 31.40 -26.32 19.34
CA ALA A 63 29.95 -26.51 19.40
C ALA A 63 29.37 -25.28 18.70
N PHE A 64 28.79 -25.35 17.50
CA PHE A 64 27.51 -25.98 17.20
C PHE A 64 27.40 -26.17 15.67
N ALA A 65 27.02 -27.36 15.22
CA ALA A 65 26.33 -27.52 13.93
C ALA A 65 25.65 -28.90 13.88
N ALA A 66 24.52 -29.00 14.57
CA ALA A 66 23.42 -29.85 14.16
C ALA A 66 22.23 -28.91 13.95
N GLY A 67 21.48 -29.07 12.86
CA GLY A 67 20.19 -28.42 12.69
C GLY A 67 19.97 -27.78 11.33
N VAL A 68 19.47 -28.61 10.41
CA VAL A 68 18.65 -28.18 9.27
C VAL A 68 17.49 -27.32 9.79
N VAL A 69 17.39 -26.08 9.33
CA VAL A 69 16.12 -25.33 9.26
C VAL A 69 16.11 -24.53 7.96
N VAL A 70 15.09 -24.83 7.16
CA VAL A 70 14.64 -24.11 5.98
C VAL A 70 14.19 -22.71 6.39
N THR A 71 14.75 -21.67 5.78
CA THR A 71 14.17 -20.32 5.79
C THR A 71 14.22 -19.76 4.37
N ALA A 72 13.03 -19.50 3.82
CA ALA A 72 12.83 -18.76 2.57
C ALA A 72 13.36 -17.32 2.69
N PRO A 73 13.79 -16.68 1.59
CA PRO A 73 14.18 -15.28 1.61
C PRO A 73 12.92 -14.39 1.59
N ILE A 74 12.70 -13.64 2.66
CA ILE A 74 11.84 -12.46 2.67
C ILE A 74 12.62 -11.35 1.97
N LEU A 75 12.18 -10.97 0.77
CA LEU A 75 12.58 -9.76 0.09
C LEU A 75 11.87 -8.57 0.75
N THR A 76 12.57 -7.86 1.63
CA THR A 76 12.14 -6.54 2.11
C THR A 76 12.54 -5.50 1.08
N MET A 77 11.55 -4.93 0.39
CA MET A 77 11.67 -3.66 -0.32
C MET A 77 11.89 -2.55 0.71
N THR A 78 13.10 -2.00 0.76
CA THR A 78 13.36 -0.72 1.43
C THR A 78 13.28 0.39 0.39
N SER A 79 12.19 1.13 0.43
CA SER A 79 12.01 2.42 -0.23
C SER A 79 12.92 3.44 0.45
N THR A 80 14.07 3.73 -0.15
CA THR A 80 14.92 4.85 0.27
C THR A 80 14.34 6.14 -0.33
N THR A 81 13.46 6.81 0.39
CA THR A 81 13.08 8.20 0.11
C THR A 81 14.21 9.11 0.57
N THR A 82 15.10 9.47 -0.36
CA THR A 82 16.04 10.59 -0.18
C THR A 82 15.23 11.89 -0.23
N GLY A 83 14.87 12.41 0.94
CA GLY A 83 14.36 13.76 1.09
C GLY A 83 15.47 14.77 0.85
N SER A 84 15.53 15.33 -0.36
CA SER A 84 16.29 16.53 -0.63
C SER A 84 15.59 17.72 0.03
N ALA A 85 16.19 18.23 1.10
CA ALA A 85 15.89 19.56 1.61
C ALA A 85 16.40 20.59 0.59
N VAL A 86 15.49 21.18 -0.16
CA VAL A 86 15.72 22.42 -0.90
C VAL A 86 15.39 23.59 0.02
N ASP A 87 16.46 24.23 0.46
CA ASP A 87 16.49 25.56 1.05
C ASP A 87 15.93 26.57 0.04
N ALA A 88 14.73 27.09 0.31
CA ALA A 88 14.12 28.17 -0.45
C ALA A 88 13.97 29.38 0.47
N THR A 89 15.02 30.18 0.47
CA THR A 89 15.03 31.54 0.98
C THR A 89 14.05 32.41 0.20
N ALA A 90 12.91 32.76 0.81
CA ALA A 90 11.98 33.76 0.28
C ALA A 90 11.60 34.78 1.36
N ARG A 91 12.45 35.80 1.43
CA ARG A 91 12.24 37.21 1.76
C ARG A 91 10.88 37.61 2.35
N HIS A 92 10.97 38.10 3.58
CA HIS A 92 10.07 39.05 4.21
C HIS A 92 9.90 40.30 3.33
N SER A 93 8.67 40.60 2.91
CA SER A 93 8.26 41.92 2.44
C SER A 93 7.10 42.40 3.29
N ASP A 94 7.43 43.33 4.17
CA ASP A 94 6.53 44.22 4.89
C ASP A 94 5.71 45.06 3.91
N GLY A 95 4.41 45.24 4.18
CA GLY A 95 3.46 45.74 3.18
C GLY A 95 2.05 46.07 3.72
N ALA A 96 1.99 47.00 4.66
CA ALA A 96 0.99 48.06 4.81
C ALA A 96 -0.52 47.81 4.55
N ARG A 97 -1.30 48.03 5.62
CA ARG A 97 -2.52 48.85 5.75
C ARG A 97 -3.66 48.68 4.72
N GLY A 98 -4.82 48.26 5.21
CA GLY A 98 -6.13 48.58 4.65
C GLY A 98 -7.25 48.14 5.59
N GLY A 99 -7.87 49.09 6.29
CA GLY A 99 -8.98 48.83 7.20
C GLY A 99 -10.30 48.59 6.47
N ALA A 100 -11.19 47.85 7.12
CA ALA A 100 -12.63 47.81 6.88
C ALA A 100 -13.24 47.44 8.25
N GLU A 101 -13.67 48.42 9.02
CA GLU A 101 -15.07 48.89 9.07
C GLU A 101 -16.03 47.75 9.44
N GLU A 102 -16.21 47.69 10.75
CA GLU A 102 -17.27 47.04 11.51
C GLU A 102 -18.64 47.53 11.03
N MET A 103 -19.47 46.62 10.52
CA MET A 103 -20.88 46.87 10.33
C MET A 103 -21.68 45.80 11.07
N SER A 104 -22.37 46.28 12.11
CA SER A 104 -23.23 45.48 12.99
C SER A 104 -24.60 45.18 12.39
N ALA A 105 -25.13 44.02 12.83
CA ALA A 105 -26.52 43.67 13.12
C ALA A 105 -27.43 43.16 11.97
N PRO A 106 -28.46 42.32 12.26
CA PRO A 106 -29.03 41.97 13.57
C PRO A 106 -29.25 40.47 13.89
N ASP A 107 -29.57 40.26 15.16
CA ASP A 107 -30.11 39.07 15.83
C ASP A 107 -31.28 38.37 15.10
N GLY A 108 -31.26 37.04 15.19
CA GLY A 108 -32.29 36.32 15.95
C GLY A 108 -33.60 35.96 15.26
N VAL A 109 -33.64 34.77 14.67
CA VAL A 109 -34.85 33.91 14.68
C VAL A 109 -34.43 32.50 15.07
N SER A 110 -34.59 32.18 16.35
CA SER A 110 -34.55 30.83 16.89
C SER A 110 -35.90 30.15 16.60
N LEU A 111 -35.87 29.05 15.86
CA LEU A 111 -36.95 28.07 15.80
C LEU A 111 -36.37 26.72 16.20
N ASP A 112 -36.41 26.44 17.49
CA ASP A 112 -36.39 25.07 17.98
C ASP A 112 -37.69 24.39 17.57
N ALA A 113 -37.58 23.44 16.64
CA ALA A 113 -38.58 22.41 16.47
C ALA A 113 -37.87 21.07 16.33
N ALA A 114 -37.95 20.30 17.41
CA ALA A 114 -37.68 18.89 17.45
C ALA A 114 -38.46 18.18 16.32
N GLY A 115 -37.74 17.86 15.26
CA GLY A 115 -38.03 16.76 14.37
C GLY A 115 -36.69 16.08 14.16
N GLY A 116 -36.59 14.80 14.50
CA GLY A 116 -35.53 13.97 13.97
C GLY A 116 -35.66 14.04 12.45
N VAL A 117 -34.98 15.01 11.85
CA VAL A 117 -34.62 14.96 10.45
C VAL A 117 -33.66 13.78 10.41
N GLN A 118 -34.23 12.60 10.18
CA GLN A 118 -33.63 11.70 9.22
C GLN A 118 -33.33 12.63 8.06
N THR A 119 -32.09 13.11 8.00
CA THR A 119 -31.52 13.69 6.79
C THR A 119 -31.74 12.55 5.83
N GLY A 120 -32.86 12.63 5.10
CA GLY A 120 -33.13 11.78 3.97
C GLY A 120 -31.82 11.79 3.24
N VAL A 121 -31.28 10.60 3.01
CA VAL A 121 -30.11 10.39 2.17
C VAL A 121 -30.25 11.41 1.07
N THR A 122 -29.49 12.51 1.14
CA THR A 122 -29.31 13.38 0.00
C THR A 122 -28.95 12.38 -1.08
N ASP A 123 -29.66 12.34 -2.20
CA ASP A 123 -29.35 11.40 -3.28
C ASP A 123 -27.87 11.63 -3.62
N ARG A 124 -27.02 10.81 -3.01
CA ARG A 124 -25.58 10.99 -3.01
C ARG A 124 -25.14 10.21 -4.21
N GLU A 125 -24.53 10.92 -5.13
CA GLU A 125 -23.99 10.32 -6.33
C GLU A 125 -22.64 9.73 -5.93
N ILE A 126 -22.60 8.40 -5.81
CA ILE A 126 -21.43 7.65 -5.35
C ILE A 126 -21.01 6.68 -6.44
N ILE A 127 -19.77 6.83 -6.91
CA ILE A 127 -19.14 5.83 -7.77
C ILE A 127 -18.56 4.75 -6.86
N ALA A 128 -18.89 3.50 -7.13
CA ALA A 128 -18.32 2.35 -6.44
C ALA A 128 -17.53 1.46 -7.40
N ALA A 129 -16.34 1.06 -6.98
CA ALA A 129 -15.45 0.19 -7.74
C ALA A 129 -14.83 -0.84 -6.81
N ALA A 130 -14.58 -2.03 -7.31
CA ALA A 130 -13.95 -3.09 -6.55
C ALA A 130 -12.94 -3.87 -7.39
N SER A 131 -11.93 -4.41 -6.71
CA SER A 131 -11.00 -5.35 -7.29
C SER A 131 -10.84 -6.57 -6.39
N ALA A 132 -10.72 -7.74 -7.01
CA ALA A 132 -10.53 -9.00 -6.31
C ALA A 132 -9.52 -9.88 -7.03
N SER A 133 -8.69 -10.60 -6.28
CA SER A 133 -7.80 -11.63 -6.81
C SER A 133 -8.30 -12.99 -6.32
N LEU A 134 -8.62 -13.88 -7.25
CA LEU A 134 -9.17 -15.19 -7.00
C LEU A 134 -8.16 -16.28 -7.39
N ARG A 135 -8.03 -17.27 -6.51
CA ARG A 135 -7.35 -18.52 -6.79
C ARG A 135 -8.36 -19.59 -7.16
N VAL A 136 -8.25 -20.09 -8.39
CA VAL A 136 -9.23 -20.98 -9.01
C VAL A 136 -8.56 -22.24 -9.55
N ASP A 137 -9.30 -23.33 -9.71
CA ASP A 137 -8.74 -24.57 -10.24
C ASP A 137 -8.66 -24.54 -11.78
N ASP A 138 -9.58 -23.84 -12.46
CA ASP A 138 -9.52 -23.60 -13.91
C ASP A 138 -9.91 -22.14 -14.21
N VAL A 139 -8.98 -21.38 -14.80
CA VAL A 139 -9.17 -19.96 -15.12
C VAL A 139 -10.27 -19.72 -16.17
N ARG A 140 -10.46 -20.63 -17.13
CA ARG A 140 -11.51 -20.49 -18.15
C ARG A 140 -12.88 -20.74 -17.55
N ALA A 141 -13.03 -21.81 -16.77
CA ALA A 141 -14.30 -22.11 -16.10
C ALA A 141 -14.68 -20.99 -15.10
N ALA A 142 -13.70 -20.46 -14.38
CA ALA A 142 -13.91 -19.31 -13.49
C ALA A 142 -14.35 -18.06 -14.26
N ALA A 143 -13.72 -17.74 -15.40
CA ALA A 143 -14.13 -16.59 -16.22
C ALA A 143 -15.57 -16.73 -16.74
N GLU A 144 -15.98 -17.93 -17.13
CA GLU A 144 -17.36 -18.23 -17.53
C GLU A 144 -18.33 -18.07 -16.35
N ALA A 145 -17.96 -18.53 -15.16
CA ALA A 145 -18.77 -18.36 -13.94
C ALA A 145 -18.91 -16.87 -13.54
N VAL A 146 -17.83 -16.08 -13.59
CA VAL A 146 -17.88 -14.63 -13.33
C VAL A 146 -18.73 -13.90 -14.37
N THR A 147 -18.70 -14.35 -15.63
CA THR A 147 -19.56 -13.81 -16.70
C THR A 147 -21.04 -14.10 -16.42
N ALA A 148 -21.36 -15.32 -15.98
CA ALA A 148 -22.72 -15.69 -15.61
C ALA A 148 -23.21 -14.89 -14.40
N LEU A 149 -22.39 -14.79 -13.36
CA LEU A 149 -22.65 -13.96 -12.18
C LEU A 149 -22.97 -12.51 -12.54
N ALA A 150 -22.15 -11.90 -13.40
CA ALA A 150 -22.39 -10.53 -13.86
C ALA A 150 -23.75 -10.41 -14.57
N THR A 151 -24.10 -11.38 -15.41
CA THR A 151 -25.36 -11.38 -16.16
C THR A 151 -26.58 -11.56 -15.26
N ASP A 152 -26.49 -12.46 -14.27
CA ASP A 152 -27.56 -12.76 -13.32
C ASP A 152 -27.87 -11.55 -12.43
N LEU A 153 -26.85 -10.77 -12.07
CA LEU A 153 -26.98 -9.52 -11.32
C LEU A 153 -27.36 -8.31 -12.20
N GLY A 154 -27.76 -8.52 -13.46
CA GLY A 154 -28.19 -7.46 -14.38
C GLY A 154 -27.06 -6.62 -14.97
N GLY A 155 -25.82 -7.09 -14.84
CA GLY A 155 -24.61 -6.50 -15.38
C GLY A 155 -24.15 -7.11 -16.71
N TYR A 156 -22.93 -6.75 -17.11
CA TYR A 156 -22.29 -7.27 -18.32
C TYR A 156 -20.76 -7.31 -18.19
N VAL A 157 -20.11 -8.04 -19.10
CA VAL A 157 -18.65 -8.11 -19.17
C VAL A 157 -18.11 -6.97 -20.03
N GLU A 158 -17.21 -6.18 -19.47
CA GLU A 158 -16.56 -5.06 -20.15
C GLU A 158 -15.31 -5.53 -20.90
N THR A 159 -14.49 -6.36 -20.27
CA THR A 159 -13.28 -6.92 -20.90
C THR A 159 -12.94 -8.27 -20.28
N THR A 160 -12.40 -9.18 -21.09
CA THR A 160 -11.87 -10.46 -20.64
C THR A 160 -10.60 -10.78 -21.42
N ASP A 161 -9.51 -11.01 -20.70
CA ASP A 161 -8.28 -11.52 -21.27
C ASP A 161 -7.82 -12.75 -20.50
N LEU A 162 -7.77 -13.88 -21.20
CA LEU A 162 -7.28 -15.14 -20.66
C LEU A 162 -5.95 -15.46 -21.32
N THR A 163 -4.87 -15.39 -20.55
CA THR A 163 -3.52 -15.64 -21.04
C THR A 163 -3.02 -17.02 -20.58
N ALA A 164 -2.69 -17.89 -21.54
CA ALA A 164 -2.17 -19.23 -21.25
C ALA A 164 -0.69 -19.24 -20.84
N VAL A 165 0.01 -18.11 -20.92
CA VAL A 165 1.46 -18.01 -20.69
C VAL A 165 1.76 -16.82 -19.80
N ALA A 166 2.18 -17.07 -18.56
CA ALA A 166 2.85 -16.06 -17.75
C ALA A 166 4.11 -15.61 -18.51
N ARG A 167 4.05 -14.49 -19.24
CA ARG A 167 5.24 -13.86 -19.82
C ARG A 167 6.12 -13.43 -18.65
N THR A 168 7.12 -14.24 -18.35
CA THR A 168 8.17 -13.86 -17.42
C THR A 168 9.41 -13.54 -18.24
N ASP A 169 9.87 -12.30 -18.11
CA ASP A 169 11.19 -11.86 -18.53
C ASP A 169 12.25 -12.87 -18.08
N GLU A 170 13.01 -13.37 -19.05
CA GLU A 170 14.42 -13.78 -19.09
C GLU A 170 15.16 -14.20 -17.79
N ARG A 171 14.49 -14.80 -16.81
CA ARG A 171 15.17 -15.61 -15.78
C ARG A 171 14.49 -16.96 -15.67
N ILE A 172 15.14 -17.92 -16.33
CA ILE A 172 14.77 -19.34 -16.43
C ILE A 172 14.48 -19.90 -15.03
N VAL A 173 13.23 -19.83 -14.63
CA VAL A 173 12.60 -20.73 -13.67
C VAL A 173 11.29 -21.12 -14.34
N PRO A 174 11.13 -22.36 -14.83
CA PRO A 174 9.83 -22.86 -15.24
C PRO A 174 8.88 -22.73 -14.04
N ARG A 175 8.00 -21.72 -14.05
CA ARG A 175 6.81 -21.76 -13.20
C ARG A 175 5.92 -22.84 -13.84
N PRO A 176 5.43 -23.84 -13.09
CA PRO A 176 4.48 -24.77 -13.64
C PRO A 176 3.23 -23.97 -13.99
N ASP A 177 2.96 -23.84 -15.29
CA ASP A 177 1.64 -23.95 -15.93
C ASP A 177 0.49 -23.09 -15.37
N GLY A 178 0.78 -22.09 -14.54
CA GLY A 178 -0.23 -21.22 -13.96
C GLY A 178 -0.88 -20.39 -15.06
N ARG A 179 -2.07 -20.79 -15.49
CA ARG A 179 -2.89 -19.95 -16.37
C ARG A 179 -3.29 -18.73 -15.56
N TYR A 180 -3.29 -17.60 -16.24
CA TYR A 180 -3.61 -16.30 -15.67
C TYR A 180 -4.68 -15.64 -16.51
N GLY A 181 -5.61 -14.95 -15.88
CA GLY A 181 -6.60 -14.16 -16.60
C GLY A 181 -7.02 -12.96 -15.78
N TRP A 182 -7.55 -11.96 -16.46
CA TRP A 182 -8.29 -10.89 -15.80
C TRP A 182 -9.60 -10.67 -16.54
N ILE A 183 -10.63 -10.36 -15.78
CA ILE A 183 -11.97 -10.06 -16.27
C ILE A 183 -12.49 -8.83 -15.55
N SER A 184 -12.99 -7.85 -16.30
CA SER A 184 -13.70 -6.69 -15.75
C SER A 184 -15.17 -6.80 -16.09
N ILE A 185 -16.00 -6.70 -15.07
CA ILE A 185 -17.46 -6.71 -15.19
C ILE A 185 -18.03 -5.39 -14.68
N ARG A 186 -19.14 -4.99 -15.27
CA ARG A 186 -19.97 -3.86 -14.85
C ARG A 186 -21.26 -4.43 -14.26
N VAL A 187 -21.62 -4.01 -13.06
CA VAL A 187 -22.85 -4.43 -12.37
C VAL A 187 -23.56 -3.20 -11.80
N PRO A 188 -24.90 -3.22 -11.66
CA PRO A 188 -25.61 -2.15 -10.96
C PRO A 188 -24.98 -1.84 -9.59
N ALA A 189 -24.92 -0.56 -9.22
CA ALA A 189 -24.21 -0.14 -8.02
C ALA A 189 -24.76 -0.76 -6.72
N GLU A 190 -26.06 -1.06 -6.70
CA GLU A 190 -26.74 -1.74 -5.61
C GLU A 190 -26.34 -3.22 -5.46
N THR A 191 -25.96 -3.89 -6.55
CA THR A 191 -25.60 -5.33 -6.56
C THR A 191 -24.10 -5.58 -6.43
N LEU A 192 -23.25 -4.55 -6.40
CA LEU A 192 -21.80 -4.70 -6.27
C LEU A 192 -21.38 -5.53 -5.04
N THR A 193 -22.07 -5.32 -3.91
CA THR A 193 -21.70 -6.03 -2.67
C THR A 193 -22.04 -7.52 -2.77
N GLU A 194 -23.20 -7.85 -3.34
CA GLU A 194 -23.63 -9.22 -3.63
C GLU A 194 -22.66 -9.90 -4.61
N ALA A 195 -22.25 -9.20 -5.67
CA ALA A 195 -21.26 -9.71 -6.63
C ALA A 195 -19.93 -10.09 -5.96
N ILE A 196 -19.45 -9.28 -5.01
CA ILE A 196 -18.20 -9.56 -4.28
C ILE A 196 -18.34 -10.78 -3.36
N GLU A 197 -19.51 -10.95 -2.73
CA GLU A 197 -19.77 -12.10 -1.85
C GLU A 197 -19.86 -13.40 -2.67
N GLU A 198 -20.57 -13.39 -3.79
CA GLU A 198 -20.75 -14.56 -4.67
C GLU A 198 -19.46 -14.96 -5.41
N LEU A 199 -18.49 -14.04 -5.58
CA LEU A 199 -17.15 -14.40 -6.07
C LEU A 199 -16.45 -15.46 -5.20
N GLY A 200 -16.78 -15.52 -3.90
CA GLY A 200 -16.26 -16.55 -3.01
C GLY A 200 -16.72 -17.97 -3.34
N GLU A 201 -17.82 -18.12 -4.09
CA GLU A 201 -18.31 -19.41 -4.57
C GLU A 201 -17.55 -19.90 -5.81
N VAL A 202 -17.00 -18.96 -6.60
CA VAL A 202 -16.23 -19.25 -7.81
C VAL A 202 -14.80 -19.71 -7.49
N GLY A 203 -14.21 -19.18 -6.42
CA GLY A 203 -12.82 -19.47 -6.06
C GLY A 203 -12.42 -18.99 -4.67
N GLU A 204 -11.18 -19.27 -4.30
CA GLU A 204 -10.62 -18.75 -3.05
C GLU A 204 -10.20 -17.30 -3.25
N VAL A 205 -10.86 -16.37 -2.57
CA VAL A 205 -10.51 -14.95 -2.60
C VAL A 205 -9.18 -14.74 -1.87
N ALA A 206 -8.13 -14.42 -2.62
CA ALA A 206 -6.80 -14.12 -2.08
C ALA A 206 -6.72 -12.71 -1.51
N SER A 207 -7.40 -11.75 -2.15
CA SER A 207 -7.53 -10.36 -1.71
C SER A 207 -8.73 -9.71 -2.36
N SER A 208 -9.37 -8.78 -1.67
CA SER A 208 -10.41 -7.92 -2.21
C SER A 208 -10.25 -6.48 -1.69
N SER A 209 -10.64 -5.51 -2.50
CA SER A 209 -10.61 -4.09 -2.19
C SER A 209 -11.84 -3.42 -2.79
N THR A 210 -12.40 -2.45 -2.07
CA THR A 210 -13.55 -1.65 -2.53
C THR A 210 -13.27 -0.18 -2.31
N SER A 211 -13.53 0.62 -3.33
CA SER A 211 -13.42 2.07 -3.32
C SER A 211 -14.80 2.69 -3.54
N LYS A 212 -15.08 3.77 -2.83
CA LYS A 212 -16.29 4.58 -3.02
C LYS A 212 -15.89 6.04 -3.08
N GLN A 213 -16.39 6.75 -4.08
CA GLN A 213 -16.12 8.17 -4.28
C GLN A 213 -17.44 8.93 -4.36
N ASP A 214 -17.62 9.92 -3.48
CA ASP A 214 -18.76 10.84 -3.55
C ASP A 214 -18.48 11.90 -4.62
N VAL A 215 -19.31 11.91 -5.67
CA VAL A 215 -19.23 12.82 -6.81
C VAL A 215 -20.42 13.78 -6.86
N THR A 216 -21.24 13.83 -5.81
CA THR A 216 -22.43 14.69 -5.72
C THR A 216 -22.10 16.16 -6.05
N ALA A 217 -21.00 16.68 -5.51
CA ALA A 217 -20.57 18.05 -5.77
C ALA A 217 -20.17 18.29 -7.24
N ALA A 218 -19.54 17.30 -7.88
CA ALA A 218 -19.13 17.39 -9.28
C ALA A 218 -20.33 17.34 -10.23
N ALA A 219 -21.30 16.48 -9.95
CA ALA A 219 -22.53 16.39 -10.71
C ALA A 219 -23.39 17.66 -10.60
N ILE A 220 -23.50 18.24 -9.39
CA ILE A 220 -24.18 19.53 -9.19
C ILE A 220 -23.49 20.66 -9.98
N ASP A 221 -22.15 20.73 -9.97
CA ASP A 221 -21.39 21.71 -10.76
C ASP A 221 -21.62 21.54 -12.26
N LEU A 222 -21.57 20.30 -12.78
CA LEU A 222 -21.82 20.02 -14.20
C LEU A 222 -23.24 20.44 -14.61
N ARG A 223 -24.26 20.12 -13.83
CA ARG A 223 -25.65 20.55 -14.07
C ARG A 223 -25.77 22.07 -14.10
N ALA A 224 -25.17 22.77 -13.13
CA ALA A 224 -25.19 24.23 -13.09
C ALA A 224 -24.48 24.87 -14.31
N ARG A 225 -23.41 24.24 -14.81
CA ARG A 225 -22.70 24.69 -16.02
C ARG A 225 -23.49 24.44 -17.30
N ILE A 226 -24.20 23.31 -17.37
CA ILE A 226 -25.13 23.02 -18.47
C ILE A 226 -26.21 24.10 -18.52
N ASP A 227 -26.90 24.36 -17.39
CA ASP A 227 -27.95 25.39 -17.31
C ASP A 227 -27.43 26.77 -17.74
N ALA A 228 -26.23 27.15 -17.29
CA ALA A 228 -25.61 28.42 -17.65
C ALA A 228 -25.24 28.49 -19.15
N ALA A 229 -24.75 27.38 -19.73
CA ALA A 229 -24.40 27.29 -21.14
C ALA A 229 -25.66 27.35 -22.03
N GLU A 230 -26.73 26.64 -21.65
CA GLU A 230 -28.03 26.69 -22.34
C GLU A 230 -28.61 28.11 -22.35
N ALA A 231 -28.63 28.79 -21.20
CA ALA A 231 -29.09 30.18 -21.11
C ALA A 231 -28.22 31.13 -21.97
N SER A 232 -26.92 30.86 -22.08
CA SER A 232 -26.03 31.64 -22.96
C SER A 232 -26.32 31.39 -24.43
N VAL A 233 -26.59 30.14 -24.83
CA VAL A 233 -26.97 29.78 -26.21
C VAL A 233 -28.29 30.44 -26.59
N GLU A 234 -29.30 30.39 -25.72
CA GLU A 234 -30.60 31.01 -25.94
C GLU A 234 -30.47 32.53 -26.14
N ARG A 235 -29.75 33.21 -25.24
CA ARG A 235 -29.54 34.66 -25.32
C ARG A 235 -28.76 35.07 -26.58
N LEU A 236 -27.72 34.32 -26.96
CA LEU A 236 -26.97 34.61 -28.18
C LEU A 236 -27.87 34.45 -29.42
N THR A 237 -28.68 33.40 -29.46
CA THR A 237 -29.64 33.16 -30.53
C THR A 237 -30.67 34.29 -30.64
N GLU A 238 -31.18 34.78 -29.51
CA GLU A 238 -32.10 35.92 -29.46
C GLU A 238 -31.46 37.22 -29.96
N LEU A 239 -30.22 37.52 -29.54
CA LEU A 239 -29.48 38.70 -30.01
C LEU A 239 -29.18 38.64 -31.51
N MET A 240 -28.84 37.45 -32.03
CA MET A 240 -28.63 37.24 -33.47
C MET A 240 -29.89 37.51 -34.29
N ALA A 241 -31.07 37.15 -33.78
CA ALA A 241 -32.35 37.42 -34.43
C ALA A 241 -32.67 38.93 -34.52
N GLN A 242 -32.04 39.76 -33.68
CA GLN A 242 -32.25 41.20 -33.61
C GLN A 242 -31.14 42.03 -34.30
N SER A 243 -30.00 41.42 -34.66
CA SER A 243 -28.87 42.13 -35.25
C SER A 243 -29.09 42.47 -36.72
N GLY A 244 -28.68 43.68 -37.12
CA GLY A 244 -28.77 44.19 -38.49
C GLY A 244 -27.46 44.21 -39.27
N SER A 245 -26.32 43.83 -38.66
CA SER A 245 -25.00 43.93 -39.30
C SER A 245 -24.34 42.57 -39.51
N VAL A 246 -23.77 42.35 -40.69
CA VAL A 246 -23.16 41.06 -41.08
C VAL A 246 -21.94 40.73 -40.22
N SER A 247 -21.17 41.75 -39.79
CA SER A 247 -19.99 41.53 -38.94
C SER A 247 -20.39 41.04 -37.55
N GLU A 248 -21.39 41.66 -36.93
CA GLU A 248 -21.92 41.23 -35.63
C GLU A 248 -22.48 39.81 -35.69
N LEU A 249 -23.12 39.46 -36.82
CA LEU A 249 -23.65 38.11 -37.01
C LEU A 249 -22.54 37.05 -37.06
N ILE A 250 -21.42 37.33 -37.74
CA ILE A 250 -20.28 36.40 -37.80
C ILE A 250 -19.65 36.23 -36.41
N ASP A 251 -19.47 37.33 -35.67
CA ASP A 251 -18.92 37.27 -34.32
C ASP A 251 -19.85 36.51 -33.36
N ALA A 252 -21.16 36.71 -33.48
CA ALA A 252 -22.15 36.00 -32.71
C ALA A 252 -22.22 34.51 -33.08
N GLU A 253 -22.08 34.14 -34.34
CA GLU A 253 -22.02 32.74 -34.80
C GLU A 253 -20.81 32.00 -34.21
N MET A 254 -19.64 32.65 -34.18
CA MET A 254 -18.44 32.09 -33.54
C MET A 254 -18.66 31.87 -32.04
N ALA A 255 -19.24 32.86 -31.35
CA ALA A 255 -19.55 32.74 -29.93
C ALA A 255 -20.61 31.65 -29.67
N LEU A 256 -21.63 31.54 -30.52
CA LEU A 256 -22.66 30.51 -30.43
C LEU A 256 -22.06 29.11 -30.59
N THR A 257 -21.20 28.92 -31.59
CA THR A 257 -20.50 27.65 -31.83
C THR A 257 -19.68 27.22 -30.61
N ASP A 258 -18.95 28.15 -29.99
CA ASP A 258 -18.16 27.90 -28.78
C ASP A 258 -19.06 27.50 -27.59
N ARG A 259 -20.20 28.19 -27.40
CA ARG A 259 -21.16 27.84 -26.33
C ARG A 259 -21.83 26.50 -26.54
N GLN A 260 -22.18 26.16 -27.78
CA GLN A 260 -22.74 24.85 -28.12
C GLN A 260 -21.73 23.73 -27.86
N ALA A 261 -20.46 23.93 -28.24
CA ALA A 261 -19.40 22.97 -27.96
C ALA A 261 -19.17 22.76 -26.46
N GLN A 262 -19.24 23.82 -25.65
CA GLN A 262 -19.16 23.74 -24.19
C GLN A 262 -20.35 22.98 -23.59
N LEU A 263 -21.57 23.30 -24.03
CA LEU A 263 -22.79 22.62 -23.59
C LEU A 263 -22.72 21.12 -23.88
N GLU A 264 -22.34 20.75 -25.09
CA GLU A 264 -22.19 19.35 -25.50
C GLU A 264 -21.12 18.64 -24.65
N SER A 265 -19.97 19.30 -24.43
CA SER A 265 -18.90 18.76 -23.58
C SER A 265 -19.36 18.52 -22.13
N TYR A 266 -20.06 19.47 -21.51
CA TYR A 266 -20.57 19.30 -20.14
C TYR A 266 -21.66 18.23 -20.05
N THR A 267 -22.53 18.15 -21.05
CA THR A 267 -23.58 17.13 -21.14
C THR A 267 -22.98 15.73 -21.23
N GLN A 268 -21.96 15.54 -22.07
CA GLN A 268 -21.25 14.26 -22.18
C GLN A 268 -20.53 13.89 -20.88
N GLN A 269 -19.90 14.86 -20.21
CA GLN A 269 -19.25 14.64 -18.91
C GLN A 269 -20.26 14.22 -17.84
N LEU A 270 -21.43 14.88 -17.78
CA LEU A 270 -22.49 14.51 -16.84
C LEU A 270 -23.02 13.10 -17.13
N ALA A 271 -23.31 12.79 -18.40
CA ALA A 271 -23.80 11.47 -18.78
C ALA A 271 -22.80 10.34 -18.43
N SER A 272 -21.50 10.58 -18.62
CA SER A 272 -20.46 9.63 -18.20
C SER A 272 -20.42 9.46 -16.69
N LEU A 273 -20.57 10.54 -15.92
CA LEU A 273 -20.57 10.48 -14.46
C LEU A 273 -21.81 9.74 -13.92
N GLU A 274 -22.97 9.97 -14.54
CA GLU A 274 -24.22 9.29 -14.18
C GLU A 274 -24.16 7.79 -14.49
N ASP A 275 -23.51 7.40 -15.60
CA ASP A 275 -23.24 5.98 -15.91
C ASP A 275 -22.31 5.33 -14.86
N GLU A 276 -21.25 6.03 -14.44
CA GLU A 276 -20.33 5.54 -13.38
C GLU A 276 -21.00 5.43 -12.01
N VAL A 277 -22.01 6.26 -11.73
CA VAL A 277 -22.81 6.19 -10.50
C VAL A 277 -23.83 5.04 -10.57
N ALA A 278 -24.44 4.82 -11.73
CA ALA A 278 -25.40 3.74 -11.93
C ALA A 278 -24.74 2.36 -11.96
N MET A 279 -23.56 2.25 -12.59
CA MET A 279 -22.86 0.98 -12.84
C MET A 279 -21.51 0.95 -12.15
N SER A 280 -21.39 0.08 -11.17
CA SER A 280 -20.12 -0.22 -10.50
C SER A 280 -19.23 -1.12 -11.35
N SER A 281 -17.92 -0.92 -11.22
CA SER A 281 -16.91 -1.75 -11.89
C SER A 281 -16.29 -2.75 -10.92
N LEU A 282 -16.16 -4.00 -11.34
CA LEU A 282 -15.52 -5.06 -10.57
C LEU A 282 -14.46 -5.74 -11.43
N GLN A 283 -13.20 -5.59 -11.04
CA GLN A 283 -12.05 -6.20 -11.71
C GLN A 283 -11.63 -7.45 -10.96
N VAL A 284 -11.66 -8.59 -11.63
CA VAL A 284 -11.33 -9.89 -11.06
C VAL A 284 -10.09 -10.44 -11.74
N GLU A 285 -9.04 -10.64 -10.96
CA GLU A 285 -7.82 -11.30 -11.36
C GLU A 285 -7.92 -12.80 -11.02
N LEU A 286 -7.71 -13.66 -12.01
CA LEU A 286 -7.83 -15.10 -11.90
C LEU A 286 -6.45 -15.73 -12.00
N THR A 287 -6.05 -16.45 -10.95
CA THR A 287 -4.81 -17.22 -10.92
C THR A 287 -5.11 -18.68 -10.66
N GLU A 288 -4.58 -19.56 -11.50
CA GLU A 288 -4.73 -21.00 -11.29
C GLU A 288 -3.99 -21.46 -10.03
N ARG A 289 -4.64 -22.32 -9.23
CA ARG A 289 -4.01 -23.00 -8.10
C ARG A 289 -3.00 -24.01 -8.65
N THR A 290 -1.73 -23.62 -8.76
CA THR A 290 -0.67 -24.58 -9.00
C THR A 290 -0.55 -25.51 -7.79
N SER A 291 -1.16 -26.69 -7.86
CA SER A 291 -0.74 -27.78 -7.01
C SER A 291 0.70 -28.10 -7.43
N VAL A 292 1.67 -27.80 -6.57
CA VAL A 292 3.00 -28.43 -6.67
C VAL A 292 2.80 -29.84 -6.15
N ALA A 293 2.06 -30.67 -6.88
CA ALA A 293 2.23 -32.10 -6.73
C ALA A 293 3.69 -32.36 -7.16
N PRO A 294 4.55 -32.92 -6.29
CA PRO A 294 5.82 -33.41 -6.79
C PRO A 294 5.48 -34.36 -7.93
N ALA A 295 6.02 -34.11 -9.13
CA ALA A 295 5.81 -34.98 -10.27
C ALA A 295 6.19 -36.39 -9.82
N GLU A 296 5.19 -37.22 -9.51
CA GLU A 296 5.40 -38.63 -9.28
C GLU A 296 5.86 -39.16 -10.64
N PRO A 297 7.11 -39.65 -10.75
CA PRO A 297 7.59 -40.10 -12.05
C PRO A 297 6.67 -41.20 -12.55
N ASP A 298 6.02 -40.97 -13.69
CA ASP A 298 5.01 -41.85 -14.30
C ASP A 298 5.58 -43.19 -14.80
N GLY A 299 6.83 -43.52 -14.42
CA GLY A 299 7.45 -44.81 -14.65
C GLY A 299 8.93 -44.85 -14.28
N PHE A 300 9.53 -46.04 -14.40
CA PHE A 300 10.96 -46.27 -14.17
C PHE A 300 11.86 -45.37 -15.03
N ALA A 301 11.46 -45.09 -16.27
CA ALA A 301 12.22 -44.24 -17.19
C ALA A 301 12.25 -42.78 -16.72
N ASP A 302 11.13 -42.28 -16.21
CA ASP A 302 11.00 -40.91 -15.71
C ASP A 302 11.73 -40.74 -14.38
N GLY A 303 11.72 -41.78 -13.53
CA GLY A 303 12.54 -41.86 -12.33
C GLY A 303 14.05 -41.88 -12.62
N LEU A 304 14.47 -42.54 -13.70
CA LEU A 304 15.87 -42.54 -14.13
C LEU A 304 16.31 -41.15 -14.65
N LEU A 305 15.45 -40.47 -15.42
CA LEU A 305 15.69 -39.10 -15.88
C LEU A 305 15.73 -38.10 -14.72
N ALA A 306 14.80 -38.21 -13.78
CA ALA A 306 14.79 -37.40 -12.56
C ALA A 306 16.05 -37.63 -11.73
N GLY A 307 16.49 -38.89 -11.58
CA GLY A 307 17.74 -39.25 -10.91
C GLY A 307 18.99 -38.70 -11.62
N TRP A 308 19.02 -38.75 -12.95
CA TRP A 308 20.11 -38.18 -13.76
C TRP A 308 20.18 -36.65 -13.65
N ASN A 309 19.03 -35.97 -13.70
CA ASN A 309 18.97 -34.53 -13.47
C ASN A 309 19.40 -34.17 -12.04
N GLY A 310 18.97 -34.95 -11.05
CA GLY A 310 19.43 -34.83 -9.66
C GLY A 310 20.94 -34.96 -9.51
N LEU A 311 21.57 -35.88 -10.23
CA LEU A 311 23.03 -36.02 -10.27
C LEU A 311 23.69 -34.75 -10.83
N ILE A 312 23.19 -34.21 -11.95
CA ILE A 312 23.71 -32.97 -12.56
C ILE A 312 23.56 -31.80 -11.59
N VAL A 313 22.41 -31.66 -10.94
CA VAL A 313 22.16 -30.61 -9.93
C VAL A 313 23.14 -30.73 -8.77
N SER A 314 23.37 -31.95 -8.27
CA SER A 314 24.33 -32.18 -7.18
C SER A 314 25.78 -31.84 -7.59
N LEU A 315 26.17 -32.17 -8.82
CA LEU A 315 27.49 -31.85 -9.35
C LEU A 315 27.67 -30.34 -9.53
N ASN A 316 26.64 -29.66 -10.03
CA ASN A 316 26.63 -28.20 -10.14
C ASN A 316 26.72 -27.54 -8.74
N ALA A 317 25.99 -28.07 -7.75
CA ALA A 317 26.08 -27.60 -6.37
C ALA A 317 27.52 -27.70 -5.81
N VAL A 318 28.25 -28.77 -6.13
CA VAL A 318 29.67 -28.93 -5.76
C VAL A 318 30.55 -27.88 -6.47
N VAL A 319 30.35 -27.65 -7.77
CA VAL A 319 31.09 -26.63 -8.53
C VAL A 319 30.86 -25.23 -7.95
N VAL A 320 29.60 -24.90 -7.65
CA VAL A 320 29.23 -23.62 -7.02
C VAL A 320 29.85 -23.50 -5.62
N ALA A 321 29.83 -24.57 -4.81
CA ALA A 321 30.44 -24.59 -3.49
C ALA A 321 31.96 -24.36 -3.56
N ILE A 322 32.65 -24.96 -4.53
CA ILE A 322 34.08 -24.72 -4.77
C ILE A 322 34.32 -23.27 -5.21
N GLY A 323 33.50 -22.76 -6.14
CA GLY A 323 33.56 -21.36 -6.58
C GLY A 323 33.39 -20.37 -5.42
N PHE A 324 32.46 -20.65 -4.51
CA PHE A 324 32.24 -19.87 -3.31
C PHE A 324 33.39 -19.98 -2.29
N ALA A 325 34.01 -21.15 -2.16
CA ALA A 325 35.12 -21.37 -1.24
C ALA A 325 36.44 -20.74 -1.70
N LEU A 326 36.64 -20.56 -3.02
CA LEU A 326 37.86 -19.99 -3.60
C LEU A 326 38.30 -18.64 -3.00
N PRO A 327 37.46 -17.60 -2.88
CA PRO A 327 37.86 -16.32 -2.29
C PRO A 327 38.31 -16.45 -0.83
N TRP A 328 37.67 -17.33 -0.04
CA TRP A 328 38.07 -17.59 1.35
C TRP A 328 39.42 -18.33 1.43
N LEU A 329 39.62 -19.33 0.58
CA LEU A 329 40.90 -20.04 0.47
C LEU A 329 42.03 -19.09 0.03
N ALA A 330 41.75 -18.16 -0.89
CA ALA A 330 42.70 -17.14 -1.31
C ALA A 330 43.09 -16.20 -0.14
N LEU A 331 42.11 -15.73 0.65
CA LEU A 331 42.38 -14.90 1.84
C LEU A 331 43.22 -15.64 2.89
N ILE A 332 42.90 -16.91 3.17
CA ILE A 332 43.69 -17.75 4.08
C ILE A 332 45.12 -17.93 3.56
N GLY A 333 45.28 -18.17 2.25
CA GLY A 333 46.57 -18.27 1.60
C GLY A 333 47.42 -17.01 1.74
N VAL A 334 46.83 -15.83 1.51
CA VAL A 334 47.50 -14.53 1.70
C VAL A 334 47.88 -14.31 3.17
N ALA A 335 46.98 -14.61 4.10
CA ALA A 335 47.24 -14.47 5.54
C ALA A 335 48.42 -15.36 6.00
N LEU A 336 48.48 -16.61 5.54
CA LEU A 336 49.59 -17.53 5.80
C LEU A 336 50.91 -17.04 5.18
N ALA A 337 50.88 -16.51 3.96
CA ALA A 337 52.06 -15.96 3.29
C ALA A 337 52.62 -14.74 4.05
N VAL A 338 51.76 -13.83 4.49
CA VAL A 338 52.14 -12.67 5.32
C VAL A 338 52.71 -13.11 6.67
N PHE A 339 52.07 -14.08 7.33
CA PHE A 339 52.59 -14.66 8.58
C PHE A 339 53.99 -15.24 8.42
N TRP A 340 54.23 -15.99 7.34
CA TRP A 340 55.53 -16.59 7.04
C TRP A 340 56.61 -15.54 6.76
N LEU A 341 56.26 -14.48 6.01
CA LEU A 341 57.15 -13.34 5.74
C LEU A 341 57.54 -12.59 7.01
N ILE A 342 56.59 -12.31 7.92
CA ILE A 342 56.85 -11.64 9.20
C ILE A 342 57.74 -12.51 10.09
N ARG A 343 57.49 -13.82 10.14
CA ARG A 343 58.31 -14.77 10.90
C ARG A 343 59.74 -14.86 10.36
N GLY A 344 59.91 -14.80 9.04
CA GLY A 344 61.20 -14.77 8.37
C GLY A 344 61.97 -13.47 8.59
N ALA A 345 61.28 -12.32 8.62
CA ALA A 345 61.87 -11.01 8.86
C ALA A 345 62.38 -10.85 10.29
N ARG A 346 61.63 -11.34 11.30
CA ARG A 346 62.05 -11.31 12.72
C ARG A 346 63.29 -12.14 13.02
N ARG A 347 63.64 -13.12 12.18
CA ARG A 347 64.87 -13.92 12.32
C ARG A 347 66.11 -13.20 11.77
N ARG A 348 65.95 -12.12 11.00
CA ARG A 348 67.06 -11.39 10.36
C ARG A 348 67.49 -10.12 11.10
N THR A 349 66.73 -9.66 12.09
CA THR A 349 67.03 -8.43 12.85
C THR A 349 67.87 -8.65 14.11
N HIS A 350 68.22 -9.90 14.46
CA HIS A 350 69.04 -10.20 15.65
C HIS A 350 70.54 -10.39 15.36
N ASN A 351 71.00 -10.06 14.14
CA ASN A 351 72.40 -10.24 13.72
C ASN A 351 73.06 -8.94 13.21
N ARG A 352 72.55 -7.77 13.64
CA ARG A 352 73.09 -6.45 13.25
C ARG A 352 73.57 -5.58 14.41
N GLU A 353 73.57 -6.09 15.64
CA GLU A 353 74.13 -5.40 16.81
C GLU A 353 75.29 -6.16 17.43
N ILE A 354 76.26 -6.62 16.64
CA ILE A 354 77.63 -6.84 17.12
C ILE A 354 78.56 -6.52 15.94
N SER A 355 78.92 -5.25 15.78
CA SER A 355 80.13 -4.80 15.10
C SER A 355 80.99 -4.03 16.09
#